data_AF-A0A1C6UQZ8-F1
#
_entry.id   AF-A0A1C6UQZ8-F1
#
_cell.length_a   1.000
_cell.length_b   1.000
_cell.length_c   1.000
_cell.angle_alpha   90.00
_cell.angle_beta   90.00
_cell.angle_gamma   90.00
#
_symmetry.space_group_name_H-M   'P 1'
#
loop_
_entity.id
_entity.type
_entity.pdbx_description
1 polymer ?
#
loop_
_entity_poly.entity_id
_entity_poly.type
_entity_poly.pdbx_seq_one_letter_code
_entity_poly.pdbx_strand_id
1 'polypeptide(L)'
;MARTDSDDGAWLRALPDDTGRGPVLRRHGHLVHTDRRLGELVHRRPPGVTGNQWSAAVRAGLDLVVCAADTGHPRFAVEVGPPAVPGGAQQRERRMTDVVCAAVGLPLLRISSPTLRAGSHGRQIVGYLLDARHYAALTSAEPVTPTPHSPPPVGFRDILGRLPDGRRGPVNDLGALARAAAVEAYVSGHLVDPIVRGLHVRWTDGPAEGWSWVTVGPDSCLVERVSVRDHRVVRGVPTARLAEDLAAVAIGERLRGFDTVPTDVVSRSQLRADILALRSRRDEFADGFAFEHLCVD
;
A
#
# COMPACT_ATOMS: atom_id res chain seq x y z
N MET A 1 -5.58 49.19 5.47
CA MET A 1 -5.84 48.32 4.31
C MET A 1 -5.50 46.89 4.71
N ALA A 2 -6.51 46.08 5.02
CA ALA A 2 -6.33 44.66 5.23
C ALA A 2 -6.19 43.97 3.87
N ARG A 3 -5.06 43.31 3.63
CA ARG A 3 -4.91 42.34 2.54
C ARG A 3 -5.74 41.11 2.90
N THR A 4 -6.94 41.00 2.34
CA THR A 4 -7.54 39.69 2.07
C THR A 4 -6.73 39.05 0.96
N ASP A 5 -5.69 38.31 1.33
CA ASP A 5 -5.17 37.26 0.44
C ASP A 5 -6.33 36.25 0.29
N SER A 6 -6.96 36.29 -0.87
CA SER A 6 -7.97 35.32 -1.27
C SER A 6 -7.31 33.96 -1.30
N ASP A 7 -7.74 33.05 -0.42
CA ASP A 7 -7.41 31.63 -0.41
C ASP A 7 -8.02 30.90 -1.63
N ASP A 8 -7.84 31.48 -2.82
CA ASP A 8 -8.34 30.98 -4.12
C ASP A 8 -7.58 29.71 -4.57
N GLY A 9 -6.56 29.29 -3.80
CA GLY A 9 -5.66 28.17 -4.09
C GLY A 9 -5.93 26.87 -3.33
N ALA A 10 -6.75 26.88 -2.27
CA ALA A 10 -7.07 25.68 -1.50
C ALA A 10 -8.25 24.93 -2.15
N TRP A 11 -7.97 24.06 -3.12
CA TRP A 11 -9.00 23.21 -3.73
C TRP A 11 -9.62 22.22 -2.72
N LEU A 12 -8.88 21.88 -1.67
CA LEU A 12 -9.25 20.91 -0.65
C LEU A 12 -9.88 21.55 0.58
N ARG A 13 -11.06 21.06 0.95
CA ARG A 13 -11.81 21.46 2.14
C ARG A 13 -11.35 20.66 3.36
N ALA A 14 -11.23 21.34 4.50
CA ALA A 14 -11.05 20.69 5.79
C ALA A 14 -12.27 19.82 6.15
N LEU A 15 -12.03 18.61 6.65
CA LEU A 15 -13.09 17.78 7.20
C LEU A 15 -13.43 18.25 8.62
N PRO A 16 -14.71 18.54 8.93
CA PRO A 16 -15.10 18.89 10.29
C PRO A 16 -14.90 17.70 11.23
N ASP A 17 -14.45 17.95 12.45
CA ASP A 17 -14.27 16.91 13.48
C ASP A 17 -15.61 16.32 13.98
N ASP A 18 -16.74 17.02 13.75
CA ASP A 18 -18.05 16.71 14.33
C ASP A 18 -19.08 16.16 13.32
N THR A 19 -18.65 15.46 12.26
CA THR A 19 -19.60 14.91 11.27
C THR A 19 -20.34 13.65 11.74
N GLY A 20 -20.43 13.38 13.06
CA GLY A 20 -21.02 12.15 13.62
C GLY A 20 -20.30 10.83 13.27
N ARG A 21 -19.24 10.89 12.46
CA ARG A 21 -18.34 9.80 12.07
C ARG A 21 -16.92 10.21 12.42
N GLY A 22 -16.60 10.07 13.70
CA GLY A 22 -15.28 10.41 14.22
C GLY A 22 -14.15 9.66 13.51
N PRO A 23 -12.89 10.10 13.67
CA PRO A 23 -11.76 9.44 13.05
C PRO A 23 -11.57 8.01 13.61
N VAL A 24 -11.27 7.06 12.72
CA VAL A 24 -10.98 5.67 13.07
C VAL A 24 -9.56 5.45 13.62
N LEU A 25 -8.69 6.44 13.42
CA LEU A 25 -7.33 6.46 13.93
C LEU A 25 -6.86 7.91 14.13
N ARG A 26 -6.21 8.17 15.27
CA ARG A 26 -5.39 9.36 15.52
C ARG A 26 -3.95 8.91 15.71
N ARG A 27 -3.01 9.44 14.90
CA ARG A 27 -1.60 9.00 14.94
C ARG A 27 -0.66 10.05 14.37
N HIS A 28 0.44 10.36 15.08
CA HIS A 28 1.48 11.31 14.64
C HIS A 28 0.94 12.66 14.13
N GLY A 29 -0.04 13.26 14.82
CA GLY A 29 -0.66 14.53 14.39
C GLY A 29 -1.60 14.42 13.19
N HIS A 30 -2.04 13.21 12.84
CA HIS A 30 -2.99 12.96 11.75
C HIS A 30 -4.28 12.31 12.26
N LEU A 31 -5.38 12.58 11.56
CA LEU A 31 -6.70 11.97 11.73
C LEU A 31 -7.02 11.14 10.49
N VAL A 32 -7.56 9.94 10.69
CA VAL A 32 -7.97 9.06 9.59
C VAL A 32 -9.48 8.90 9.63
N HIS A 33 -10.14 9.27 8.55
CA HIS A 33 -11.58 9.08 8.35
C HIS A 33 -11.82 8.00 7.31
N THR A 34 -12.88 7.21 7.47
CA THR A 34 -13.30 6.22 6.46
C THR A 34 -14.45 6.75 5.59
N ASP A 35 -14.63 6.12 4.44
CA ASP A 35 -15.84 6.21 3.61
C ASP A 35 -16.24 7.64 3.23
N ARG A 36 -15.24 8.42 2.77
CA ARG A 36 -15.45 9.80 2.33
C ARG A 36 -15.60 9.87 0.83
N ARG A 37 -16.50 10.70 0.33
CA ARG A 37 -16.58 10.97 -1.11
C ARG A 37 -15.60 12.06 -1.51
N LEU A 38 -15.03 11.97 -2.71
CA LEU A 38 -14.14 13.02 -3.21
C LEU A 38 -14.85 14.39 -3.26
N GLY A 39 -16.15 14.42 -3.57
CA GLY A 39 -16.95 15.65 -3.54
C GLY A 39 -17.10 16.30 -2.16
N GLU A 40 -16.88 15.57 -1.07
CA GLU A 40 -16.86 16.13 0.30
C GLU A 40 -15.55 16.88 0.57
N LEU A 41 -14.47 16.52 -0.14
CA LEU A 41 -13.13 17.05 0.07
C LEU A 41 -12.79 18.23 -0.83
N VAL A 42 -13.60 18.53 -1.86
CA VAL A 42 -13.24 19.50 -2.90
C VAL A 42 -14.28 20.62 -2.99
N HIS A 43 -13.84 21.88 -3.03
CA HIS A 43 -14.73 23.04 -3.05
C HIS A 43 -15.50 23.22 -4.38
N ARG A 44 -14.80 23.09 -5.51
CA ARG A 44 -15.34 23.32 -6.85
C ARG A 44 -14.51 22.56 -7.89
N ARG A 45 -15.02 22.44 -9.12
CA ARG A 45 -14.28 21.79 -10.22
C ARG A 45 -12.97 22.55 -10.52
N PRO A 46 -11.80 21.90 -10.48
CA PRO A 46 -10.52 22.54 -10.83
C PRO A 46 -10.40 22.79 -12.34
N PRO A 47 -9.57 23.76 -12.77
CA PRO A 47 -9.29 24.01 -14.18
C PRO A 47 -8.66 22.77 -14.84
N GLY A 48 -8.89 22.60 -16.15
CA GLY A 48 -8.36 21.46 -16.92
C GLY A 48 -9.14 20.14 -16.72
N VAL A 49 -10.09 20.08 -15.79
CA VAL A 49 -10.98 18.94 -15.61
C VAL A 49 -12.29 19.17 -16.36
N THR A 50 -12.66 18.22 -17.23
CA THR A 50 -13.93 18.27 -17.98
C THR A 50 -15.13 18.04 -17.06
N GLY A 51 -16.32 18.51 -17.47
CA GLY A 51 -17.56 18.27 -16.72
C GLY A 51 -17.85 16.77 -16.49
N ASN A 52 -17.55 15.93 -17.48
CA ASN A 52 -17.74 14.47 -17.37
C ASN A 52 -16.80 13.85 -16.33
N GLN A 53 -15.51 14.21 -16.38
CA GLN A 53 -14.53 13.75 -15.38
C GLN A 53 -14.94 14.18 -13.97
N TRP A 54 -15.36 15.44 -13.82
CA TRP A 54 -15.82 15.98 -12.54
C TRP A 54 -17.04 15.22 -12.00
N SER A 55 -18.13 15.15 -12.76
CA SER A 55 -19.38 14.50 -12.35
C SER A 55 -19.21 13.02 -12.01
N ALA A 56 -18.29 12.33 -12.69
CA ALA A 56 -17.93 10.96 -12.34
C ALA A 56 -17.13 10.90 -11.03
N ALA A 57 -16.04 11.67 -10.94
CA ALA A 57 -15.08 11.57 -9.83
C ALA A 57 -15.63 12.05 -8.49
N VAL A 58 -16.51 13.07 -8.44
CA VAL A 58 -17.02 13.58 -7.15
C VAL A 58 -17.85 12.55 -6.36
N ARG A 59 -18.38 11.53 -7.05
CA ARG A 59 -19.13 10.43 -6.44
C ARG A 59 -18.24 9.28 -6.00
N ALA A 60 -16.97 9.26 -6.40
CA ALA A 60 -16.03 8.23 -6.01
C ALA A 60 -15.84 8.23 -4.49
N GLY A 61 -15.98 7.05 -3.90
CA GLY A 61 -15.66 6.81 -2.50
C GLY A 61 -14.15 6.62 -2.33
N LEU A 62 -13.59 7.27 -1.34
CA LEU A 62 -12.24 7.08 -0.84
C LEU A 62 -12.35 6.28 0.46
N ASP A 63 -11.70 5.13 0.48
CA ASP A 63 -11.85 4.20 1.59
C ASP A 63 -11.30 4.79 2.89
N LEU A 64 -10.13 5.42 2.83
CA LEU A 64 -9.55 6.18 3.95
C LEU A 64 -9.02 7.53 3.48
N VAL A 65 -9.26 8.57 4.28
CA VAL A 65 -8.73 9.91 4.08
C VAL A 65 -7.95 10.34 5.31
N VAL A 66 -6.69 10.68 5.10
CA VAL A 66 -5.80 11.15 6.16
C VAL A 66 -5.76 12.65 6.15
N CYS A 67 -6.12 13.28 7.27
CA CYS A 67 -6.13 14.72 7.47
C CYS A 67 -5.11 15.12 8.53
N ALA A 68 -4.65 16.38 8.47
CA ALA A 68 -3.88 16.96 9.57
C ALA A 68 -4.80 17.20 10.79
N ALA A 69 -4.35 16.85 11.98
CA ALA A 69 -5.18 16.94 13.19
C ALA A 69 -5.42 18.38 13.67
N ASP A 70 -4.54 19.31 13.30
CA ASP A 70 -4.63 20.72 13.68
C ASP A 70 -5.63 21.50 12.83
N THR A 71 -5.76 21.14 11.55
CA THR A 71 -6.47 21.93 10.54
C THR A 71 -7.59 21.18 9.86
N GLY A 72 -7.66 19.85 10.00
CA GLY A 72 -8.63 19.01 9.30
C GLY A 72 -8.38 18.90 7.79
N HIS A 73 -7.33 19.52 7.24
CA HIS A 73 -7.06 19.48 5.81
C HIS A 73 -6.57 18.10 5.34
N PRO A 74 -7.11 17.56 4.23
CA PRO A 74 -6.65 16.30 3.64
C PRO A 74 -5.17 16.35 3.24
N ARG A 75 -4.42 15.31 3.60
CA ARG A 75 -3.01 15.10 3.26
C ARG A 75 -2.83 14.06 2.19
N PHE A 76 -3.59 12.96 2.25
CA PHE A 76 -3.65 11.93 1.21
C PHE A 76 -4.87 11.04 1.43
N ALA A 77 -5.22 10.26 0.41
CA ALA A 77 -6.26 9.24 0.48
C ALA A 77 -5.69 7.85 0.14
N VAL A 78 -6.38 6.81 0.61
CA VAL A 78 -6.06 5.42 0.36
C VAL A 78 -7.30 4.69 -0.13
N GLU A 79 -7.15 3.93 -1.21
CA GLU A 79 -8.14 2.99 -1.72
C GLU A 79 -7.59 1.56 -1.63
N VAL A 80 -8.36 0.61 -1.11
CA VAL A 80 -8.00 -0.81 -0.96
C VAL A 80 -9.14 -1.69 -1.46
N GLY A 81 -8.90 -2.42 -2.54
CA GLY A 81 -9.91 -3.34 -3.06
C GLY A 81 -9.40 -4.26 -4.16
N PRO A 82 -10.30 -5.01 -4.83
CA PRO A 82 -9.91 -5.93 -5.89
C PRO A 82 -9.24 -5.19 -7.07
N PRO A 83 -8.37 -5.88 -7.83
CA PRO A 83 -7.86 -5.35 -9.08
C PRO A 83 -9.02 -5.05 -10.03
N ALA A 84 -8.97 -3.89 -10.70
CA ALA A 84 -9.96 -3.55 -11.70
C ALA A 84 -9.74 -4.37 -12.97
N VAL A 85 -10.82 -4.87 -13.55
CA VAL A 85 -10.78 -5.54 -14.85
C VAL A 85 -10.26 -4.56 -15.92
N PRO A 86 -9.21 -4.90 -16.68
CA PRO A 86 -8.70 -4.05 -17.76
C PRO A 86 -9.80 -3.69 -18.77
N GLY A 87 -9.88 -2.42 -19.14
CA GLY A 87 -10.91 -1.90 -20.06
C GLY A 87 -12.31 -1.73 -19.45
N GLY A 88 -12.54 -2.22 -18.22
CA GLY A 88 -13.84 -2.15 -17.56
C GLY A 88 -14.22 -0.77 -17.03
N ALA A 89 -15.51 -0.62 -16.66
CA ALA A 89 -16.06 0.61 -16.11
C ALA A 89 -15.30 1.10 -14.86
N GLN A 90 -14.97 0.19 -13.94
CA GLN A 90 -14.21 0.53 -12.73
C GLN A 90 -12.82 1.11 -13.05
N GLN A 91 -12.15 0.61 -14.08
CA GLN A 91 -10.86 1.17 -14.48
C GLN A 91 -11.02 2.59 -15.03
N ARG A 92 -12.09 2.85 -15.78
CA ARG A 92 -12.42 4.20 -16.28
C ARG A 92 -12.74 5.16 -15.13
N GLU A 93 -13.52 4.75 -14.16
CA GLU A 93 -13.84 5.54 -12.96
C GLU A 93 -12.58 5.87 -12.14
N ARG A 94 -11.70 4.88 -11.93
CA ARG A 94 -10.40 5.09 -11.28
C ARG A 94 -9.57 6.12 -12.02
N ARG A 95 -9.48 6.06 -13.36
CA ARG A 95 -8.77 7.08 -14.17
C ARG A 95 -9.37 8.48 -14.00
N MET A 96 -10.70 8.61 -13.95
CA MET A 96 -11.36 9.90 -13.72
C MET A 96 -11.06 10.45 -12.33
N THR A 97 -11.08 9.58 -11.32
CA THR A 97 -10.73 9.90 -9.94
C THR A 97 -9.27 10.36 -9.82
N ASP A 98 -8.35 9.65 -10.47
CA ASP A 98 -6.92 9.99 -10.50
C ASP A 98 -6.69 11.38 -11.11
N VAL A 99 -7.37 11.70 -12.22
CA VAL A 99 -7.30 13.03 -12.86
C VAL A 99 -7.76 14.13 -11.90
N VAL A 100 -8.88 13.95 -11.21
CA VAL A 100 -9.39 14.97 -10.29
C VAL A 100 -8.51 15.09 -9.05
N CYS A 101 -8.07 13.97 -8.45
CA CYS A 101 -7.15 13.96 -7.32
C CYS A 101 -5.85 14.70 -7.65
N ALA A 102 -5.27 14.44 -8.82
CA ALA A 102 -4.08 15.13 -9.30
C ALA A 102 -4.32 16.64 -9.48
N ALA A 103 -5.47 17.03 -10.05
CA ALA A 103 -5.82 18.43 -10.29
C ALA A 103 -6.09 19.22 -9.01
N VAL A 104 -6.66 18.60 -7.98
CA VAL A 104 -6.89 19.25 -6.66
C VAL A 104 -5.71 19.11 -5.70
N GLY A 105 -4.63 18.43 -6.13
CA GLY A 105 -3.45 18.21 -5.32
C GLY A 105 -3.66 17.23 -4.16
N LEU A 106 -4.60 16.30 -4.25
CA LEU A 106 -4.79 15.21 -3.27
C LEU A 106 -3.97 13.98 -3.67
N PRO A 107 -2.89 13.65 -2.94
CA PRO A 107 -2.17 12.41 -3.16
C PRO A 107 -3.07 11.19 -2.94
N LEU A 108 -2.97 10.20 -3.81
CA LEU A 108 -3.78 8.99 -3.76
C LEU A 108 -2.92 7.74 -3.83
N LEU A 109 -3.11 6.86 -2.85
CA LEU A 109 -2.53 5.51 -2.82
C LEU A 109 -3.63 4.50 -3.15
N ARG A 110 -3.46 3.77 -4.25
CA ARG A 110 -4.37 2.67 -4.59
C ARG A 110 -3.68 1.32 -4.41
N ILE A 111 -4.28 0.48 -3.58
CA ILE A 111 -3.86 -0.90 -3.31
C ILE A 111 -4.87 -1.83 -3.96
N SER A 112 -4.42 -2.59 -4.95
CA SER A 112 -5.22 -3.63 -5.60
C SER A 112 -4.81 -4.99 -5.09
N SER A 113 -5.72 -5.70 -4.43
CA SER A 113 -5.51 -7.04 -3.88
C SER A 113 -6.79 -7.88 -3.98
N PRO A 114 -6.70 -9.16 -4.41
CA PRO A 114 -7.83 -10.08 -4.34
C PRO A 114 -8.36 -10.26 -2.91
N THR A 115 -7.46 -10.21 -1.93
CA THR A 115 -7.73 -10.54 -0.53
C THR A 115 -8.00 -9.32 0.35
N LEU A 116 -7.14 -8.30 0.26
CA LEU A 116 -7.21 -7.17 1.18
C LEU A 116 -8.43 -6.28 0.91
N ARG A 117 -9.03 -5.79 1.98
CA ARG A 117 -10.19 -4.88 1.99
C ARG A 117 -9.97 -3.74 2.96
N ALA A 118 -10.44 -2.55 2.61
CA ALA A 118 -10.28 -1.36 3.44
C ALA A 118 -10.90 -1.51 4.84
N GLY A 119 -12.11 -2.05 4.95
CA GLY A 119 -12.81 -2.20 6.23
C GLY A 119 -12.03 -3.02 7.26
N SER A 120 -11.34 -4.07 6.82
CA SER A 120 -10.58 -4.96 7.72
C SER A 120 -9.12 -4.54 7.89
N HIS A 121 -8.47 -4.03 6.84
CA HIS A 121 -7.01 -3.84 6.82
C HIS A 121 -6.59 -2.37 6.77
N GLY A 122 -7.49 -1.47 6.35
CA GLY A 122 -7.17 -0.08 6.04
C GLY A 122 -6.56 0.68 7.22
N ARG A 123 -7.11 0.50 8.43
CA ARG A 123 -6.59 1.12 9.65
C ARG A 123 -5.14 0.72 9.94
N GLN A 124 -4.81 -0.56 9.79
CA GLN A 124 -3.45 -1.06 10.01
C GLN A 124 -2.49 -0.54 8.92
N ILE A 125 -2.90 -0.59 7.66
CA ILE A 125 -2.11 -0.10 6.52
C ILE A 125 -1.78 1.38 6.69
N VAL A 126 -2.77 2.22 6.98
CA VAL A 126 -2.56 3.66 7.17
C VAL A 126 -1.71 3.93 8.42
N GLY A 127 -1.92 3.19 9.51
CA GLY A 127 -1.10 3.29 10.71
C GLY A 127 0.39 3.08 10.40
N TYR A 128 0.70 2.02 9.66
CA TYR A 128 2.06 1.71 9.20
C TYR A 128 2.67 2.83 8.34
N LEU A 129 1.90 3.36 7.39
CA LEU A 129 2.38 4.46 6.52
C LEU A 129 2.69 5.72 7.33
N LEU A 130 1.86 6.02 8.33
CA LEU A 130 2.07 7.16 9.23
C LEU A 130 3.31 6.96 10.11
N ASP A 131 3.53 5.75 10.64
CA ASP A 131 4.74 5.42 11.40
C ASP A 131 5.99 5.60 10.56
N ALA A 132 6.02 5.00 9.36
CA ALA A 132 7.17 5.07 8.49
C ALA A 132 7.46 6.52 8.07
N ARG A 133 6.43 7.29 7.75
CA ARG A 133 6.56 8.71 7.41
C ARG A 133 7.11 9.52 8.60
N HIS A 134 6.60 9.28 9.80
CA HIS A 134 7.06 9.98 10.99
C HIS A 134 8.53 9.63 11.30
N TYR A 135 8.88 8.35 11.24
CA TYR A 135 10.27 7.90 11.41
C TYR A 135 11.20 8.56 10.39
N ALA A 136 10.84 8.56 9.10
CA ALA A 136 11.65 9.20 8.05
C ALA A 136 11.82 10.71 8.28
N ALA A 137 10.81 11.39 8.83
CA ALA A 137 10.90 12.79 9.19
C ALA A 137 11.87 13.03 10.35
N LEU A 138 11.85 12.17 11.38
CA LEU A 138 12.78 12.26 12.51
C LEU A 138 14.23 12.02 12.07
N THR A 139 14.47 11.02 11.22
CA THR A 139 15.84 10.68 10.76
C THR A 139 16.40 11.68 9.76
N SER A 140 15.54 12.43 9.05
CA SER A 140 15.99 13.48 8.12
C SER A 140 16.26 14.82 8.81
N ALA A 141 15.75 15.02 10.04
CA ALA A 141 15.86 16.26 10.79
C ALA A 141 17.14 16.37 11.62
N GLU A 142 17.89 15.28 11.80
CA GLU A 142 19.20 15.35 12.47
C GLU A 142 20.27 15.82 11.48
N PRO A 143 20.90 16.99 11.69
CA PRO A 143 22.06 17.41 10.93
C PRO A 143 23.29 16.62 11.40
N VAL A 144 23.29 15.30 11.19
CA VAL A 144 24.53 14.54 11.29
C VAL A 144 25.34 14.95 10.07
N THR A 145 26.37 15.78 10.27
CA THR A 145 27.38 15.99 9.22
C THR A 145 27.93 14.61 8.88
N PRO A 146 27.61 14.03 7.71
CA PRO A 146 27.99 12.67 7.42
C PRO A 146 29.51 12.65 7.33
N THR A 147 30.16 12.05 8.33
CA THR A 147 31.57 11.72 8.19
C THR A 147 31.67 10.61 7.13
N PRO A 148 32.80 10.47 6.42
CA PRO A 148 32.99 9.37 5.48
C PRO A 148 32.87 7.96 6.10
N HIS A 149 32.74 7.87 7.44
CA HIS A 149 32.52 6.63 8.19
C HIS A 149 31.15 6.53 8.86
N SER A 150 30.27 7.53 8.69
CA SER A 150 28.91 7.47 9.23
C SER A 150 28.10 6.42 8.43
N PRO A 151 27.49 5.43 9.11
CA PRO A 151 26.63 4.48 8.41
C PRO A 151 25.44 5.21 7.77
N PRO A 152 24.94 4.73 6.62
CA PRO A 152 23.75 5.32 6.00
C PRO A 152 22.55 5.24 6.98
N PRO A 153 21.63 6.21 6.95
CA PRO A 153 20.45 6.18 7.80
C PRO A 153 19.63 4.91 7.54
N VAL A 154 19.29 4.19 8.61
CA VAL A 154 18.51 2.95 8.55
C VAL A 154 17.05 3.30 8.28
N GLY A 155 16.49 2.80 7.17
CA GLY A 155 15.09 2.99 6.84
C GLY A 155 14.15 2.32 7.85
N PHE A 156 12.92 2.82 7.96
CA PHE A 156 11.94 2.31 8.93
C PHE A 156 11.74 0.79 8.86
N ARG A 157 11.67 0.26 7.63
CA ARG A 157 11.54 -1.18 7.35
C ARG A 157 12.83 -1.95 7.63
N ASP A 158 13.99 -1.31 7.54
CA ASP A 158 15.29 -1.99 7.59
C ASP A 158 15.77 -2.25 9.03
N ILE A 159 14.97 -1.88 10.03
CA ILE A 159 15.23 -2.21 11.43
C ILE A 159 15.09 -3.73 11.62
N LEU A 160 16.22 -4.37 11.91
CA LEU A 160 16.30 -5.82 12.08
C LEU A 160 16.12 -6.23 13.54
N GLY A 161 15.32 -7.27 13.76
CA GLY A 161 15.16 -7.94 15.04
C GLY A 161 14.77 -9.41 14.86
N ARG A 162 14.33 -10.06 15.93
CA ARG A 162 13.89 -11.46 15.89
C ARG A 162 12.44 -11.54 15.42
N LEU A 163 12.20 -12.36 14.40
CA LEU A 163 10.89 -12.62 13.81
C LEU A 163 10.18 -13.80 14.52
N PRO A 164 8.84 -13.96 14.35
CA PRO A 164 8.09 -15.06 14.94
C PRO A 164 8.59 -16.46 14.55
N ASP A 165 9.18 -16.61 13.36
CA ASP A 165 9.78 -17.85 12.87
C ASP A 165 11.21 -18.11 13.41
N GLY A 166 11.66 -17.29 14.37
CA GLY A 166 12.98 -17.37 15.01
C GLY A 166 14.13 -16.75 14.23
N ARG A 167 13.92 -16.35 12.97
CA ARG A 167 14.96 -15.74 12.12
C ARG A 167 15.19 -14.27 12.49
N ARG A 168 16.31 -13.70 12.01
CA ARG A 168 16.56 -12.26 12.07
C ARG A 168 16.04 -11.60 10.79
N GLY A 169 15.24 -10.54 10.91
CA GLY A 169 14.71 -9.81 9.76
C GLY A 169 14.00 -8.51 10.13
N PRO A 170 13.42 -7.81 9.14
CA PRO A 170 12.63 -6.58 9.32
C PRO A 170 11.50 -6.72 10.36
N VAL A 171 11.65 -6.14 11.55
CA VAL A 171 10.59 -6.23 12.60
C VAL A 171 9.46 -5.24 12.39
N ASN A 172 9.72 -4.20 11.62
CA ASN A 172 8.73 -3.20 11.25
C ASN A 172 8.07 -3.53 9.91
N ASP A 173 8.30 -4.69 9.29
CA ASP A 173 7.55 -5.03 8.08
C ASP A 173 6.06 -5.27 8.41
N LEU A 174 5.16 -4.93 7.49
CA LEU A 174 3.72 -5.19 7.70
C LEU A 174 3.44 -6.71 7.73
N GLY A 175 4.34 -7.51 7.15
CA GLY A 175 4.27 -8.96 7.03
C GLY A 175 4.57 -9.72 8.32
N ALA A 176 5.04 -9.07 9.39
CA ALA A 176 5.42 -9.76 10.63
C ALA A 176 4.26 -10.56 11.23
N LEU A 177 3.04 -10.01 11.17
CA LEU A 177 1.82 -10.71 11.58
C LEU A 177 1.44 -11.88 10.67
N ALA A 178 1.77 -11.80 9.38
CA ALA A 178 1.57 -12.92 8.46
C ALA A 178 2.55 -14.07 8.73
N ARG A 179 3.78 -13.76 9.18
CA ARG A 179 4.76 -14.78 9.57
C ARG A 179 4.29 -15.57 10.79
N ALA A 180 3.64 -14.91 11.75
CA ALA A 180 3.03 -15.62 12.88
C ALA A 180 1.94 -16.60 12.42
N ALA A 181 1.04 -16.15 11.52
CA ALA A 181 0.01 -17.01 10.93
C ALA A 181 0.61 -18.18 10.13
N ALA A 182 1.73 -17.98 9.44
CA ALA A 182 2.45 -19.05 8.73
C ALA A 182 3.06 -20.07 9.70
N VAL A 183 3.58 -19.64 10.85
CA VAL A 183 4.06 -20.56 11.89
C VAL A 183 2.90 -21.39 12.45
N GLU A 184 1.77 -20.76 12.76
CA GLU A 184 0.57 -21.47 13.23
C GLU A 184 0.07 -22.48 12.20
N ALA A 185 -0.05 -22.08 10.92
CA ALA A 185 -0.46 -22.96 9.84
C ALA A 185 0.50 -24.14 9.62
N TYR A 186 1.82 -23.91 9.78
CA TYR A 186 2.81 -24.98 9.74
C TYR A 186 2.65 -25.97 10.91
N VAL A 187 2.48 -25.46 12.13
CA VAL A 187 2.25 -26.31 13.32
C VAL A 187 0.97 -27.14 13.18
N SER A 188 -0.07 -26.58 12.56
CA SER A 188 -1.32 -27.30 12.24
C SER A 188 -1.21 -28.25 11.06
N GLY A 189 -0.05 -28.35 10.40
CA GLY A 189 0.18 -29.26 9.27
C GLY A 189 -0.36 -28.78 7.91
N HIS A 190 -0.76 -27.51 7.80
CA HIS A 190 -1.25 -26.93 6.54
C HIS A 190 -0.14 -26.46 5.60
N LEU A 191 1.08 -26.27 6.12
CA LEU A 191 2.24 -25.84 5.34
C LEU A 191 3.38 -26.86 5.41
N VAL A 192 4.20 -26.90 4.37
CA VAL A 192 5.45 -27.68 4.32
C VAL A 192 6.54 -27.00 5.15
N ASP A 193 6.55 -25.68 5.18
CA ASP A 193 7.44 -24.85 5.99
C ASP A 193 6.76 -23.52 6.35
N PRO A 194 7.17 -22.85 7.44
CA PRO A 194 6.57 -21.58 7.85
C PRO A 194 7.12 -20.37 7.07
N ILE A 195 7.87 -20.57 5.98
CA ILE A 195 8.60 -19.50 5.31
C ILE A 195 7.68 -18.79 4.32
N VAL A 196 7.24 -17.59 4.70
CA VAL A 196 6.66 -16.62 3.77
C VAL A 196 7.76 -16.09 2.87
N ARG A 197 7.67 -16.43 1.59
CA ARG A 197 8.58 -15.97 0.52
C ARG A 197 7.94 -14.79 -0.20
N GLY A 198 8.74 -13.99 -0.87
CA GLY A 198 8.23 -12.85 -1.62
C GLY A 198 9.22 -12.27 -2.61
N LEU A 199 8.69 -11.46 -3.51
CA LEU A 199 9.44 -10.60 -4.41
C LEU A 199 8.64 -9.33 -4.69
N HIS A 200 9.30 -8.34 -5.26
CA HIS A 200 8.63 -7.14 -5.76
C HIS A 200 9.28 -6.60 -7.00
N VAL A 201 8.51 -5.85 -7.80
CA VAL A 201 9.00 -5.12 -8.96
C VAL A 201 8.34 -3.74 -9.02
N ARG A 202 8.98 -2.80 -9.71
CA ARG A 202 8.43 -1.48 -9.99
C ARG A 202 8.46 -1.24 -11.49
N TRP A 203 7.29 -1.16 -12.11
CA TRP A 203 7.16 -0.82 -13.53
C TRP A 203 7.53 0.66 -13.74
N THR A 204 8.24 0.99 -14.82
CA THR A 204 8.72 2.36 -15.12
C THR A 204 7.61 3.42 -15.10
N ASP A 205 6.48 3.15 -15.77
CA ASP A 205 5.31 4.04 -15.81
C ASP A 205 4.07 3.40 -15.18
N GLY A 206 4.30 2.44 -14.28
CA GLY A 206 3.25 1.56 -13.77
C GLY A 206 3.19 1.51 -12.25
N PRO A 207 2.37 0.58 -11.72
CA PRO A 207 2.34 0.34 -10.29
C PRO A 207 3.65 -0.31 -9.82
N ALA A 208 3.84 -0.41 -8.52
CA ALA A 208 4.70 -1.43 -7.97
C ALA A 208 3.88 -2.71 -7.75
N GLU A 209 4.50 -3.87 -7.92
CA GLU A 209 3.87 -5.16 -7.66
C GLU A 209 4.66 -5.92 -6.62
N GLY A 210 3.94 -6.51 -5.67
CA GLY A 210 4.46 -7.39 -4.65
C GLY A 210 3.83 -8.75 -4.76
N TRP A 211 4.64 -9.77 -4.65
CA TRP A 211 4.24 -11.16 -4.69
C TRP A 211 4.67 -11.81 -3.39
N SER A 212 3.81 -12.64 -2.83
CA SER A 212 4.16 -13.46 -1.67
C SER A 212 3.55 -14.84 -1.82
N TRP A 213 4.24 -15.86 -1.32
CA TRP A 213 3.77 -17.22 -1.36
C TRP A 213 4.29 -18.07 -0.20
N VAL A 214 3.55 -19.13 0.08
CA VAL A 214 3.91 -20.21 1.01
C VAL A 214 3.63 -21.56 0.34
N THR A 215 4.39 -22.58 0.74
CA THR A 215 4.25 -23.93 0.21
C THR A 215 3.29 -24.72 1.10
N VAL A 216 2.13 -25.09 0.55
CA VAL A 216 1.09 -25.87 1.26
C VAL A 216 1.26 -27.38 1.07
N GLY A 217 1.95 -27.79 0.02
CA GLY A 217 2.23 -29.19 -0.31
C GLY A 217 3.41 -29.32 -1.28
N PRO A 218 3.86 -30.54 -1.62
CA PRO A 218 5.08 -30.77 -2.38
C PRO A 218 5.18 -30.01 -3.72
N ASP A 219 4.04 -29.84 -4.41
CA ASP A 219 3.94 -29.08 -5.65
C ASP A 219 2.77 -28.08 -5.61
N SER A 220 2.50 -27.48 -4.45
CA SER A 220 1.37 -26.54 -4.32
C SER A 220 1.76 -25.33 -3.48
N CYS A 221 1.50 -24.15 -4.04
CA CYS A 221 1.80 -22.87 -3.43
C CYS A 221 0.51 -22.05 -3.31
N LEU A 222 0.30 -21.48 -2.13
CA LEU A 222 -0.63 -20.37 -1.94
C LEU A 222 0.09 -19.09 -2.35
N VAL A 223 -0.46 -18.32 -3.28
CA VAL A 223 0.19 -17.13 -3.85
C VAL A 223 -0.75 -15.94 -3.77
N GLU A 224 -0.20 -14.80 -3.36
CA GLU A 224 -0.88 -13.50 -3.39
C GLU A 224 -0.08 -12.50 -4.22
N ARG A 225 -0.81 -11.66 -4.95
CA ARG A 225 -0.27 -10.56 -5.75
C ARG A 225 -0.97 -9.27 -5.35
N VAL A 226 -0.19 -8.27 -5.01
CA VAL A 226 -0.68 -6.94 -4.65
C VAL A 226 -0.03 -5.91 -5.56
N SER A 227 -0.86 -5.06 -6.15
CA SER A 227 -0.41 -3.94 -6.96
C SER A 227 -0.64 -2.63 -6.20
N VAL A 228 0.38 -1.81 -6.12
CA VAL A 228 0.36 -0.51 -5.44
C VAL A 228 0.64 0.58 -6.45
N ARG A 229 -0.35 1.44 -6.71
CA ARG A 229 -0.16 2.65 -7.48
C ARG A 229 -0.07 3.84 -6.53
N ASP A 230 1.03 4.57 -6.66
CA ASP A 230 1.31 5.77 -5.88
C ASP A 230 1.15 7.01 -6.75
N HIS A 231 0.27 7.93 -6.34
CA HIS A 231 0.21 9.26 -6.91
C HIS A 231 0.64 10.29 -5.86
N ARG A 232 1.94 10.61 -5.84
CA ARG A 232 2.56 11.65 -5.01
C ARG A 232 2.43 11.46 -3.49
N VAL A 233 2.12 10.25 -3.01
CA VAL A 233 2.07 9.97 -1.58
C VAL A 233 3.50 9.78 -1.08
N VAL A 234 4.04 10.77 -0.38
CA VAL A 234 5.37 10.64 0.24
C VAL A 234 5.29 9.70 1.44
N ARG A 235 6.01 8.58 1.37
CA ARG A 235 6.05 7.50 2.36
C ARG A 235 7.48 7.30 2.83
N GLY A 236 7.66 6.91 4.09
CA GLY A 236 8.96 6.48 4.61
C GLY A 236 9.39 5.07 4.17
N VAL A 237 8.69 4.46 3.19
CA VAL A 237 8.96 3.11 2.68
C VAL A 237 8.83 3.11 1.15
N PRO A 238 9.76 2.48 0.41
CA PRO A 238 9.65 2.33 -1.04
C PRO A 238 8.36 1.61 -1.46
N THR A 239 7.72 2.05 -2.53
CA THR A 239 6.40 1.53 -2.97
C THR A 239 6.43 0.04 -3.31
N ALA A 240 7.51 -0.47 -3.91
CA ALA A 240 7.65 -1.90 -4.23
C ALA A 240 7.81 -2.76 -2.99
N ARG A 241 8.56 -2.27 -2.00
CA ARG A 241 8.66 -2.89 -0.68
C ARG A 241 7.29 -2.93 0.01
N LEU A 242 6.55 -1.83 0.02
CA LEU A 242 5.19 -1.82 0.55
C LEU A 242 4.28 -2.84 -0.15
N ALA A 243 4.38 -2.99 -1.47
CA ALA A 243 3.61 -3.97 -2.21
C ALA A 243 3.93 -5.41 -1.76
N GLU A 244 5.22 -5.73 -1.57
CA GLU A 244 5.68 -7.03 -1.03
C GLU A 244 5.07 -7.31 0.36
N ASP A 245 5.10 -6.32 1.25
CA ASP A 245 4.57 -6.44 2.60
C ASP A 245 3.06 -6.67 2.61
N LEU A 246 2.33 -5.95 1.76
CA LEU A 246 0.89 -6.14 1.60
C LEU A 246 0.56 -7.52 1.02
N ALA A 247 1.39 -8.05 0.11
CA ALA A 247 1.23 -9.41 -0.38
C ALA A 247 1.46 -10.44 0.74
N ALA A 248 2.45 -10.22 1.61
CA ALA A 248 2.65 -11.07 2.78
C ALA A 248 1.45 -11.00 3.75
N VAL A 249 0.91 -9.81 4.02
CA VAL A 249 -0.33 -9.66 4.82
C VAL A 249 -1.47 -10.46 4.21
N ALA A 250 -1.67 -10.37 2.89
CA ALA A 250 -2.71 -11.11 2.19
C ALA A 250 -2.56 -12.63 2.34
N ILE A 251 -1.33 -13.16 2.30
CA ILE A 251 -1.06 -14.57 2.62
C ILE A 251 -1.52 -14.90 4.04
N GLY A 252 -1.14 -14.07 5.02
CA GLY A 252 -1.54 -14.26 6.41
C GLY A 252 -3.05 -14.33 6.59
N GLU A 253 -3.81 -13.46 5.91
CA GLU A 253 -5.28 -13.49 5.94
C GLU A 253 -5.86 -14.78 5.36
N ARG A 254 -5.33 -15.25 4.22
CA ARG A 254 -5.78 -16.50 3.61
C ARG A 254 -5.45 -17.71 4.48
N LEU A 255 -4.32 -17.69 5.18
CA LEU A 255 -3.95 -18.75 6.11
C LEU A 255 -4.87 -18.82 7.33
N ARG A 256 -5.35 -17.68 7.85
CA ARG A 256 -6.32 -17.68 8.96
C ARG A 256 -7.68 -18.28 8.57
N GLY A 257 -8.05 -18.20 7.29
CA GLY A 257 -9.29 -18.75 6.75
C GLY A 257 -9.15 -20.12 6.08
N PHE A 258 -7.97 -20.75 6.14
CA PHE A 258 -7.59 -21.86 5.27
C PHE A 258 -8.55 -23.06 5.35
N ASP A 259 -9.02 -23.40 6.56
CA ASP A 259 -9.95 -24.53 6.77
C ASP A 259 -11.40 -24.20 6.44
N THR A 260 -11.73 -22.91 6.37
CA THR A 260 -13.10 -22.42 6.26
C THR A 260 -13.47 -21.92 4.87
N VAL A 261 -12.47 -21.55 4.07
CA VAL A 261 -12.64 -20.95 2.75
C VAL A 261 -11.80 -21.71 1.73
N PRO A 262 -12.40 -22.18 0.63
CA PRO A 262 -11.63 -22.79 -0.46
C PRO A 262 -10.47 -21.89 -0.87
N THR A 263 -9.27 -22.42 -0.75
CA THR A 263 -8.04 -21.67 -0.97
C THR A 263 -7.47 -22.07 -2.33
N ASP A 264 -7.57 -21.15 -3.30
CA ASP A 264 -6.91 -21.32 -4.60
C ASP A 264 -5.39 -21.42 -4.42
N VAL A 265 -4.85 -22.56 -4.84
CA VAL A 265 -3.41 -22.85 -4.86
C VAL A 265 -2.97 -23.06 -6.30
N VAL A 266 -1.71 -22.77 -6.59
CA VAL A 266 -1.08 -22.98 -7.90
C VAL A 266 0.03 -24.00 -7.78
N SER A 267 0.39 -24.66 -8.88
CA SER A 267 1.55 -25.54 -8.88
C SER A 267 2.86 -24.75 -8.71
N ARG A 268 3.90 -25.39 -8.20
CA ARG A 268 5.23 -24.76 -8.11
C ARG A 268 5.79 -24.45 -9.50
N SER A 269 5.50 -25.31 -10.48
CA SER A 269 5.84 -25.10 -11.89
C SER A 269 5.16 -23.85 -12.47
N GLN A 270 3.87 -23.63 -12.17
CA GLN A 270 3.16 -22.42 -12.60
C GLN A 270 3.74 -21.17 -11.95
N LEU A 271 3.99 -21.18 -10.64
CA LEU A 271 4.63 -20.05 -9.96
C LEU A 271 6.02 -19.75 -10.55
N ARG A 272 6.82 -20.78 -10.84
CA ARG A 272 8.13 -20.61 -11.48
C ARG A 272 8.00 -20.00 -12.87
N ALA A 273 7.07 -20.49 -13.70
CA ALA A 273 6.82 -19.94 -15.02
C ALA A 273 6.42 -18.46 -14.95
N ASP A 274 5.57 -18.10 -13.99
CA ASP A 274 5.15 -16.72 -13.76
C ASP A 274 6.32 -15.81 -13.32
N ILE A 275 7.21 -16.29 -12.46
CA ILE A 275 8.43 -15.55 -12.05
C ILE A 275 9.39 -15.38 -13.25
N LEU A 276 9.56 -16.40 -14.07
CA LEU A 276 10.37 -16.32 -15.28
C LEU A 276 9.78 -15.35 -16.32
N ALA A 277 8.44 -15.30 -16.42
CA ALA A 277 7.73 -14.32 -17.26
C ALA A 277 7.86 -12.88 -16.73
N LEU A 278 7.97 -12.68 -15.42
CA LEU A 278 8.33 -11.37 -14.86
C LEU A 278 9.78 -11.01 -15.22
N ARG A 279 10.71 -11.94 -15.03
CA ARG A 279 12.12 -11.73 -15.36
C ARG A 279 12.34 -11.38 -16.83
N SER A 280 11.61 -12.00 -17.77
CA SER A 280 11.76 -11.71 -19.19
C SER A 280 11.37 -10.27 -19.55
N ARG A 281 10.60 -9.59 -18.70
CA ARG A 281 10.18 -8.19 -18.82
C ARG A 281 11.03 -7.23 -18.00
N ARG A 282 12.23 -7.64 -17.56
CA ARG A 282 13.10 -6.85 -16.67
C ARG A 282 13.41 -5.43 -17.17
N ASP A 283 13.44 -5.25 -18.49
CA ASP A 283 13.76 -3.96 -19.11
C ASP A 283 12.59 -2.96 -19.01
N GLU A 284 11.39 -3.43 -18.62
CA GLU A 284 10.23 -2.59 -18.31
C GLU A 284 10.20 -2.13 -16.84
N PHE A 285 11.13 -2.62 -16.01
CA PHE A 285 11.22 -2.25 -14.59
C PHE A 285 12.16 -1.07 -14.38
N ALA A 286 11.73 -0.13 -13.55
CA ALA A 286 12.48 1.07 -13.22
C ALA A 286 13.80 0.78 -12.48
N ASP A 287 13.85 -0.33 -11.73
CA ASP A 287 14.99 -0.76 -10.93
C ASP A 287 15.57 -2.10 -11.43
N GLY A 288 15.17 -2.55 -12.63
CA GLY A 288 15.47 -3.89 -13.14
C GLY A 288 14.79 -5.01 -12.33
N PHE A 289 15.33 -6.24 -12.44
CA PHE A 289 14.83 -7.41 -11.72
C PHE A 289 15.86 -7.91 -10.70
N ALA A 290 15.60 -7.68 -9.41
CA ALA A 290 16.54 -7.98 -8.32
C ALA A 290 16.50 -9.45 -7.83
N PHE A 291 15.66 -10.30 -8.42
CA PHE A 291 15.31 -11.62 -7.87
C PHE A 291 15.84 -12.79 -8.72
N GLU A 292 16.99 -12.61 -9.38
CA GLU A 292 17.62 -13.63 -10.23
C GLU A 292 17.85 -14.98 -9.52
N HIS A 293 18.09 -14.95 -8.21
CA HIS A 293 18.24 -16.15 -7.38
C HIS A 293 16.99 -17.05 -7.36
N LEU A 294 15.80 -16.50 -7.64
CA LEU A 294 14.55 -17.27 -7.74
C LEU A 294 14.38 -17.99 -9.09
N CYS A 295 15.23 -17.66 -10.07
CA CYS A 295 15.16 -18.21 -11.42
C CYS A 295 16.14 -19.38 -11.63
N VAL A 296 16.97 -19.69 -10.64
CA VAL A 296 17.88 -20.84 -10.65
C VAL A 296 17.08 -22.12 -10.35
N ASP A 297 17.45 -23.25 -10.97
CA ASP A 297 16.84 -24.56 -10.74
C ASP A 297 17.09 -25.11 -9.32
#